data_AF-A0A2E6MR81-F1
#
_entry.id   AF-A0A2E6MR81-F1
#
_cell.length_a   1.000
_cell.length_b   1.000
_cell.length_c   1.000
_cell.angle_alpha   90.00
_cell.angle_beta   90.00
_cell.angle_gamma   90.00
#
_symmetry.space_group_name_H-M   'P 1'
#
loop_
_entity.id
_entity.type
_entity.pdbx_description
1 polymer ?
#
loop_
_entity_poly.entity_id
_entity_poly.type
_entity_poly.pdbx_seq_one_letter_code
_entity_poly.pdbx_strand_id
1 'polypeptide(L)'
;MKDWNSITVDRYYENINVDNKVGIGILDISRDIPNKFLQKRSFDMTYFYINRMIKMGMCSYVGFHKTVKEILELSIIEGKEYCMIACQGLLLFRGPSLITQSLKYAETNKDFFVVGHIMDKKKQHYLTTGSYPGLHRQYLFVNLNKWVELGQPDFDEIGVYDTRKPMLSNFEYSEETVHSEYTPAWIKSADGQQEYSITADGSNWIDIAMRNKITIDNLDNDMRDCKVFLYPYNQSDKMATAWTKKDSVEGLNQSQKAWIRKLEYQEDIEKDRVYAFNTETLSGEGVRTEGKHIDHFFTAAAGFKPLAILNANGFSEGTTVHYFDWCEASINYKKHLLETWDGYDLDKWLLEHDLDYNFSSTYRGNYKQFWEQELKEFGGSFRFQSLWDRYRKLKHEFYVIDIVNNPEQLFDKINTIHGTRVLWTTNIWSSEMLHWNTTPEVLEEKFKKFESLIPDNLILYGHDYVGVDLNERVKHGRRTTHPRFQTLY
;
A
#
# COMPACT_ATOMS: atom_id res chain seq x y z
N MET A 1 17.93 3.37 -7.75
CA MET A 1 16.56 3.54 -7.20
C MET A 1 16.48 2.67 -5.97
N LYS A 2 16.14 3.22 -4.79
CA LYS A 2 15.82 2.37 -3.63
C LYS A 2 14.66 1.45 -4.05
N ASP A 3 14.80 0.15 -3.83
CA ASP A 3 13.73 -0.79 -4.10
C ASP A 3 12.49 -0.33 -3.33
N TRP A 4 11.36 -0.11 -4.02
CA TRP A 4 10.09 0.20 -3.35
C TRP A 4 9.56 -1.02 -2.57
N ASN A 5 10.24 -2.16 -2.71
CA ASN A 5 10.12 -3.35 -1.89
C ASN A 5 11.32 -3.47 -0.91
N SER A 6 12.04 -2.39 -0.56
CA SER A 6 13.11 -2.41 0.46
C SER A 6 12.50 -2.48 1.87
N ILE A 7 12.37 -3.70 2.36
CA ILE A 7 11.53 -4.13 3.50
C ILE A 7 12.11 -3.79 4.90
N THR A 8 13.09 -2.89 5.04
CA THR A 8 13.77 -2.72 6.35
C THR A 8 12.90 -2.14 7.47
N VAL A 9 11.85 -1.37 7.16
CA VAL A 9 10.84 -0.87 8.13
C VAL A 9 9.44 -1.43 7.85
N ASP A 10 9.22 -1.95 6.64
CA ASP A 10 7.88 -2.13 6.06
C ASP A 10 7.37 -3.59 6.12
N ARG A 11 8.13 -4.54 6.69
CA ARG A 11 7.77 -5.98 6.72
C ARG A 11 6.56 -6.30 7.59
N TYR A 12 6.42 -5.59 8.70
CA TYR A 12 5.37 -5.84 9.69
C TYR A 12 4.72 -4.53 10.05
N TYR A 13 4.08 -3.92 9.06
CA TYR A 13 3.18 -2.80 9.28
C TYR A 13 2.20 -3.08 10.43
N GLU A 14 1.79 -4.33 10.62
CA GLU A 14 0.94 -4.80 11.73
C GLU A 14 1.51 -4.54 13.14
N ASN A 15 2.82 -4.32 13.29
CA ASN A 15 3.43 -3.91 14.56
C ASN A 15 3.37 -2.40 14.80
N ILE A 16 2.99 -1.61 13.79
CA ILE A 16 2.77 -0.17 13.92
C ILE A 16 1.36 0.01 14.48
N ASN A 17 1.29 0.23 15.79
CA ASN A 17 0.04 0.56 16.47
C ASN A 17 -0.05 2.08 16.67
N VAL A 18 -0.94 2.72 15.92
CA VAL A 18 -1.29 4.13 16.12
C VAL A 18 -2.80 4.25 16.33
N ASP A 19 -3.20 5.20 17.17
CA ASP A 19 -4.62 5.49 17.38
C ASP A 19 -5.27 5.90 16.05
N ASN A 20 -6.51 5.46 15.83
CA ASN A 20 -7.28 5.79 14.63
C ASN A 20 -7.82 7.24 14.66
N LYS A 21 -6.90 8.22 14.67
CA LYS A 21 -7.17 9.66 14.74
C LYS A 21 -7.29 10.35 13.38
N VAL A 22 -7.03 9.61 12.29
CA VAL A 22 -6.92 10.16 10.94
C VAL A 22 -8.11 9.74 10.07
N GLY A 23 -8.81 10.72 9.50
CA GLY A 23 -9.69 10.51 8.36
C GLY A 23 -8.90 10.61 7.07
N ILE A 24 -9.14 9.74 6.09
CA ILE A 24 -8.47 9.81 4.78
C ILE A 24 -9.48 9.78 3.64
N GLY A 25 -9.41 10.79 2.77
CA GLY A 25 -10.28 10.91 1.59
C GLY A 25 -9.47 11.05 0.31
N ILE A 26 -10.08 10.65 -0.81
CA ILE A 26 -9.50 10.84 -2.13
C ILE A 26 -10.11 12.08 -2.78
N LEU A 27 -9.27 13.04 -3.17
CA LEU A 27 -9.70 14.20 -3.96
C LEU A 27 -9.89 13.79 -5.43
N ASP A 28 -11.12 13.93 -5.91
CA ASP A 28 -11.52 13.69 -7.30
C ASP A 28 -11.01 14.80 -8.22
N ILE A 29 -10.03 14.44 -9.05
CA ILE A 29 -9.49 15.31 -10.11
C ILE A 29 -9.80 14.74 -11.50
N SER A 30 -10.82 13.88 -11.62
CA SER A 30 -11.17 13.20 -12.87
C SER A 30 -11.46 14.16 -14.01
N ARG A 31 -11.99 15.36 -13.69
CA ARG A 31 -12.21 16.45 -14.64
C ARG A 31 -10.93 16.92 -15.35
N ASP A 32 -9.78 16.76 -14.70
CA ASP A 32 -8.46 17.18 -15.23
C ASP A 32 -7.74 16.04 -15.96
N ILE A 33 -8.30 14.82 -15.95
CA ILE A 33 -7.69 13.63 -16.56
C ILE A 33 -8.49 13.26 -17.82
N PRO A 34 -8.06 13.62 -19.04
CA PRO A 34 -8.80 13.35 -20.27
C PRO A 34 -9.16 11.87 -20.50
N ASN A 35 -8.30 10.96 -20.06
CA ASN A 35 -8.43 9.54 -20.36
C ASN A 35 -9.25 8.79 -19.28
N LYS A 36 -10.43 8.25 -19.66
CA LYS A 36 -11.35 7.55 -18.73
C LYS A 36 -10.76 6.30 -18.09
N PHE A 37 -9.95 5.53 -18.82
CA PHE A 37 -9.26 4.38 -18.23
C PHE A 37 -8.33 4.86 -17.11
N LEU A 38 -7.56 5.92 -17.37
CA LEU A 38 -6.63 6.46 -16.38
C LEU A 38 -7.32 7.11 -15.19
N GLN A 39 -8.48 7.77 -15.38
CA GLN A 39 -9.32 8.24 -14.28
C GLN A 39 -9.63 7.08 -13.33
N LYS A 40 -10.26 6.02 -13.85
CA LYS A 40 -10.66 4.87 -13.04
C LYS A 40 -9.44 4.20 -12.38
N ARG A 41 -8.40 3.89 -13.14
CA ARG A 41 -7.22 3.17 -12.61
C ARG A 41 -6.45 3.97 -11.58
N SER A 42 -6.37 5.28 -11.73
CA SER A 42 -5.75 6.16 -10.72
C SER A 42 -6.54 6.15 -9.42
N PHE A 43 -7.87 6.13 -9.49
CA PHE A 43 -8.72 5.97 -8.31
C PHE A 43 -8.55 4.59 -7.67
N ASP A 44 -8.67 3.51 -8.45
CA ASP A 44 -8.53 2.12 -7.97
C ASP A 44 -7.21 1.96 -7.21
N MET A 45 -6.11 2.46 -7.78
CA MET A 45 -4.79 2.34 -7.19
C MET A 45 -4.60 3.19 -5.94
N THR A 46 -5.12 4.43 -5.92
CA THR A 46 -5.07 5.25 -4.70
C THR A 46 -5.86 4.59 -3.57
N TYR A 47 -7.08 4.09 -3.84
CA TYR A 47 -7.87 3.40 -2.83
C TYR A 47 -7.21 2.11 -2.35
N PHE A 48 -6.59 1.32 -3.25
CA PHE A 48 -5.89 0.09 -2.88
C PHE A 48 -4.88 0.32 -1.75
N TYR A 49 -4.03 1.35 -1.85
CA TYR A 49 -3.07 1.67 -0.80
C TYR A 49 -3.74 2.23 0.47
N ILE A 50 -4.81 3.02 0.32
CA ILE A 50 -5.59 3.50 1.47
C ILE A 50 -6.19 2.32 2.25
N ASN A 51 -6.77 1.35 1.54
CA ASN A 51 -7.41 0.18 2.14
C ASN A 51 -6.44 -0.67 2.97
N ARG A 52 -5.14 -0.67 2.64
CA ARG A 52 -4.12 -1.32 3.50
C ARG A 52 -4.07 -0.67 4.89
N MET A 53 -4.06 0.65 4.96
CA MET A 53 -4.02 1.40 6.22
C MET A 53 -5.33 1.25 7.02
N ILE A 54 -6.48 1.19 6.34
CA ILE A 54 -7.79 0.95 6.99
C ILE A 54 -7.79 -0.39 7.73
N LYS A 55 -7.31 -1.46 7.08
CA LYS A 55 -7.29 -2.81 7.68
C LYS A 55 -6.41 -2.91 8.90
N MET A 56 -5.34 -2.12 8.91
CA MET A 56 -4.47 -2.01 10.06
C MET A 56 -5.07 -1.17 11.19
N GLY A 57 -6.25 -0.60 10.99
CA GLY A 57 -6.93 0.25 11.98
C GLY A 57 -6.31 1.64 12.14
N MET A 58 -5.43 2.07 11.23
CA MET A 58 -4.70 3.34 11.39
C MET A 58 -5.52 4.58 11.01
N CYS A 59 -6.53 4.41 10.16
CA CYS A 59 -7.36 5.49 9.66
C CYS A 59 -8.79 5.03 9.31
N SER A 60 -9.70 5.98 9.12
CA SER A 60 -11.01 5.75 8.49
C SER A 60 -11.07 6.38 7.11
N TYR A 61 -11.61 5.66 6.13
CA TYR A 61 -11.86 6.21 4.81
C TYR A 61 -13.14 7.04 4.78
N VAL A 62 -13.04 8.28 4.33
CA VAL A 62 -14.17 9.24 4.31
C VAL A 62 -14.73 9.48 2.90
N GLY A 63 -14.22 8.78 1.89
CA GLY A 63 -14.79 8.76 0.55
C GLY A 63 -13.95 9.41 -0.55
N PHE A 64 -14.57 9.56 -1.72
CA PHE A 64 -13.98 10.10 -2.95
C PHE A 64 -14.83 11.26 -3.43
N HIS A 65 -14.28 12.47 -3.31
CA HIS A 65 -15.06 13.71 -3.32
C HIS A 65 -14.40 14.81 -4.14
N LYS A 66 -15.21 15.70 -4.70
CA LYS A 66 -14.75 16.76 -5.62
C LYS A 66 -14.06 17.92 -4.90
N THR A 67 -14.27 18.08 -3.60
CA THR A 67 -13.73 19.20 -2.83
C THR A 67 -12.96 18.73 -1.61
N VAL A 68 -11.93 19.48 -1.24
CA VAL A 68 -11.18 19.26 0.02
C VAL A 68 -12.10 19.43 1.22
N LYS A 69 -13.01 20.41 1.18
CA LYS A 69 -13.94 20.70 2.28
C LYS A 69 -14.83 19.52 2.65
N GLU A 70 -15.43 18.86 1.67
CA GLU A 70 -16.28 17.69 1.91
C GLU A 70 -15.50 16.56 2.60
N ILE A 71 -14.25 16.34 2.21
CA ILE A 71 -13.35 15.36 2.85
C ILE A 71 -13.07 15.73 4.31
N LEU A 72 -12.82 17.01 4.60
CA LEU A 72 -12.58 17.51 5.97
C LEU A 72 -13.83 17.40 6.84
N GLU A 73 -14.99 17.80 6.32
CA GLU A 73 -16.29 17.73 7.03
C GLU A 73 -16.65 16.29 7.38
N LEU A 74 -16.50 15.35 6.44
CA LEU A 74 -16.73 13.93 6.70
C LEU A 74 -15.74 13.33 7.69
N SER A 75 -14.49 13.82 7.71
CA SER A 75 -13.52 13.43 8.74
C SER A 75 -13.92 13.88 10.14
N ILE A 76 -14.50 15.08 10.27
CA ILE A 76 -15.05 15.56 11.55
C ILE A 76 -16.26 14.71 11.97
N ILE A 77 -17.15 14.38 11.04
CA ILE A 77 -18.33 13.52 11.31
C ILE A 77 -17.89 12.14 11.81
N GLU A 78 -16.81 11.59 11.25
CA GLU A 78 -16.18 10.33 11.69
C GLU A 78 -15.36 10.47 12.99
N GLY A 79 -15.43 11.62 13.67
CA GLY A 79 -14.79 11.87 14.96
C GLY A 79 -13.26 11.90 14.89
N LYS A 80 -12.69 12.31 13.75
CA LYS A 80 -11.23 12.36 13.55
C LYS A 80 -10.65 13.68 14.01
N GLU A 81 -9.38 13.64 14.44
CA GLU A 81 -8.61 14.82 14.85
C GLU A 81 -7.85 15.44 13.66
N TYR A 82 -7.40 14.58 12.74
CA TYR A 82 -6.63 14.96 11.57
C TYR A 82 -7.25 14.39 10.30
N CYS A 83 -6.98 15.03 9.18
CA CYS A 83 -7.40 14.56 7.87
C CYS A 83 -6.22 14.49 6.90
N MET A 84 -6.11 13.36 6.21
CA MET A 84 -5.25 13.19 5.03
C MET A 84 -6.10 13.27 3.78
N ILE A 85 -5.77 14.23 2.90
CA ILE A 85 -6.33 14.27 1.55
C ILE A 85 -5.30 13.67 0.60
N ALA A 86 -5.67 12.61 -0.10
CA ALA A 86 -4.86 11.99 -1.15
C ALA A 86 -5.47 12.30 -2.52
N CYS A 87 -4.70 12.89 -3.44
CA CYS A 87 -5.22 13.13 -4.78
C CYS A 87 -5.39 11.82 -5.57
N GLN A 88 -6.40 11.71 -6.43
CA GLN A 88 -6.56 10.59 -7.36
C GLN A 88 -5.27 10.41 -8.19
N GLY A 89 -4.65 9.23 -8.11
CA GLY A 89 -3.35 8.93 -8.72
C GLY A 89 -2.15 9.11 -7.79
N LEU A 90 -2.39 9.38 -6.49
CA LEU A 90 -1.38 9.27 -5.44
C LEU A 90 -1.27 7.81 -4.99
N LEU A 91 -0.06 7.25 -5.12
CA LEU A 91 0.27 5.91 -4.64
C LEU A 91 0.95 6.03 -3.28
N LEU A 92 0.29 5.53 -2.23
CA LEU A 92 0.76 5.57 -0.84
C LEU A 92 1.44 4.24 -0.46
N PHE A 93 2.50 3.88 -1.19
CA PHE A 93 3.15 2.56 -1.04
C PHE A 93 3.80 2.34 0.34
N ARG A 94 4.17 3.41 1.06
CA ARG A 94 4.53 3.37 2.50
C ARG A 94 3.56 4.17 3.36
N GLY A 95 2.27 4.10 3.04
CA GLY A 95 1.20 4.81 3.75
C GLY A 95 1.24 4.71 5.28
N PRO A 96 1.46 3.52 5.88
CA PRO A 96 1.57 3.39 7.34
C PRO A 96 2.69 4.25 7.95
N SER A 97 3.85 4.30 7.29
CA SER A 97 4.97 5.16 7.69
C SER A 97 4.59 6.63 7.58
N LEU A 98 3.88 7.03 6.52
CA LEU A 98 3.40 8.39 6.36
C LEU A 98 2.39 8.81 7.45
N ILE A 99 1.45 7.93 7.83
CA ILE A 99 0.54 8.17 8.97
C ILE A 99 1.34 8.39 10.25
N THR A 100 2.25 7.47 10.56
CA THR A 100 3.05 7.51 11.79
C THR A 100 3.87 8.80 11.88
N GLN A 101 4.55 9.17 10.79
CA GLN A 101 5.33 10.41 10.72
C GLN A 101 4.44 11.65 10.83
N SER A 102 3.27 11.65 10.19
CA SER A 102 2.33 12.78 10.25
C SER A 102 1.76 12.97 11.67
N LEU A 103 1.41 11.88 12.36
CA LEU A 103 0.96 11.92 13.75
C LEU A 103 2.07 12.38 14.70
N LYS A 104 3.30 11.89 14.53
CA LYS A 104 4.45 12.36 15.30
C LYS A 104 4.69 13.86 15.11
N TYR A 105 4.54 14.36 13.88
CA TYR A 105 4.59 15.78 13.59
C TYR A 105 3.50 16.55 14.34
N ALA A 106 2.27 16.04 14.35
CA ALA A 106 1.14 16.68 15.05
C ALA A 106 1.34 16.73 16.57
N GLU A 107 1.96 15.71 17.16
CA GLU A 107 2.30 15.68 18.59
C GLU A 107 3.26 16.80 18.99
N THR A 108 4.24 17.13 18.14
CA THR A 108 5.22 18.19 18.38
C THR A 108 4.75 19.57 17.95
N ASN A 109 3.72 19.65 17.10
CA ASN A 109 3.24 20.90 16.51
C ASN A 109 1.72 21.05 16.67
N LYS A 110 1.21 21.03 17.92
CA LYS A 110 -0.24 20.91 18.20
C LYS A 110 -1.15 21.92 17.51
N ASP A 111 -0.63 23.12 17.21
CA ASP A 111 -1.38 24.22 16.60
C ASP A 111 -1.15 24.36 15.09
N PHE A 112 -0.51 23.39 14.43
CA PHE A 112 -0.33 23.44 12.98
C PHE A 112 -1.69 23.52 12.26
N PHE A 113 -1.74 24.22 11.13
CA PHE A 113 -2.92 24.24 10.28
C PHE A 113 -2.90 23.09 9.27
N VAL A 114 -1.85 23.04 8.44
CA VAL A 114 -1.68 22.05 7.38
C VAL A 114 -0.21 21.76 7.16
N VAL A 115 0.12 20.52 6.81
CA VAL A 115 1.39 20.12 6.21
C VAL A 115 1.11 19.69 4.78
N GLY A 116 1.85 20.25 3.82
CA GLY A 116 1.59 20.00 2.41
C GLY A 116 2.83 20.26 1.56
N HIS A 117 2.72 19.98 0.26
CA HIS A 117 3.82 20.26 -0.66
C HIS A 117 3.82 21.74 -1.05
N ILE A 118 4.62 22.56 -0.35
CA ILE A 118 4.81 23.98 -0.65
C ILE A 118 5.65 24.12 -1.92
N MET A 119 5.23 25.01 -2.81
CA MET A 119 5.93 25.29 -4.06
C MET A 119 6.25 26.77 -4.19
N ASP A 120 7.54 27.10 -4.28
CA ASP A 120 7.96 28.41 -4.76
C ASP A 120 7.78 28.48 -6.28
N LYS A 121 6.98 29.46 -6.70
CA LYS A 121 6.54 29.66 -8.07
C LYS A 121 7.44 30.63 -8.85
N LYS A 122 8.53 31.13 -8.26
CA LYS A 122 9.46 32.06 -8.91
C LYS A 122 10.24 31.48 -10.11
N LYS A 123 10.43 30.16 -10.19
CA LYS A 123 11.20 29.49 -11.28
C LYS A 123 10.48 28.31 -11.96
N GLN A 124 9.16 28.20 -11.82
CA GLN A 124 8.38 27.06 -12.34
C GLN A 124 7.62 27.37 -13.65
N HIS A 125 6.96 26.33 -14.18
CA HIS A 125 6.08 26.29 -15.37
C HIS A 125 5.47 27.65 -15.75
N TYR A 126 5.48 27.96 -17.06
CA TYR A 126 5.17 29.28 -17.63
C TYR A 126 3.85 29.91 -17.15
N LEU A 127 2.83 29.11 -16.84
CA LEU A 127 1.53 29.59 -16.32
C LEU A 127 1.58 30.11 -14.88
N THR A 128 2.53 29.64 -14.07
CA THR A 128 2.59 29.96 -12.63
C THR A 128 3.83 30.76 -12.26
N THR A 129 4.70 31.08 -13.22
CA THR A 129 5.89 31.88 -12.97
C THR A 129 5.51 33.23 -12.33
N GLY A 130 5.97 33.48 -11.10
CA GLY A 130 5.65 34.70 -10.36
C GLY A 130 4.27 34.73 -9.69
N SER A 131 3.54 33.61 -9.67
CA SER A 131 2.29 33.49 -8.90
C SER A 131 2.53 33.49 -7.38
N TYR A 132 1.46 33.73 -6.62
CA TYR A 132 1.47 33.51 -5.17
C TYR A 132 1.78 32.03 -4.86
N PRO A 133 2.53 31.72 -3.79
CA PRO A 133 2.80 30.33 -3.38
C PRO A 133 1.50 29.55 -3.17
N GLY A 134 1.59 28.24 -3.40
CA GLY A 134 0.48 27.32 -3.21
C GLY A 134 0.91 26.03 -2.53
N LEU A 135 -0.10 25.26 -2.12
CA LEU A 135 0.01 23.91 -1.61
C LEU A 135 -0.41 22.95 -2.72
N HIS A 136 0.50 22.11 -3.20
CA HIS A 136 0.12 21.15 -4.24
C HIS A 136 -0.91 20.16 -3.69
N ARG A 137 -2.09 20.11 -4.31
CA ARG A 137 -3.22 19.23 -3.96
C ARG A 137 -2.94 17.72 -3.98
N GLN A 138 -1.71 17.30 -4.28
CA GLN A 138 -1.35 15.88 -4.35
C GLN A 138 -1.55 15.20 -2.99
N TYR A 139 -1.28 15.93 -1.91
CA TYR A 139 -1.38 15.44 -0.55
C TYR A 139 -1.45 16.63 0.41
N LEU A 140 -2.39 16.58 1.34
CA LEU A 140 -2.52 17.52 2.44
C LEU A 140 -2.73 16.72 3.74
N PHE A 141 -2.06 17.11 4.81
CA PHE A 141 -2.33 16.63 6.16
C PHE A 141 -2.81 17.81 7.00
N VAL A 142 -4.05 17.77 7.47
CA VAL A 142 -4.77 18.93 8.03
C VAL A 142 -5.15 18.67 9.48
N ASN A 143 -4.91 19.64 10.35
CA ASN A 143 -5.46 19.68 11.69
C ASN A 143 -6.91 20.16 11.65
N LEU A 144 -7.86 19.27 11.95
CA LEU A 144 -9.27 19.58 11.81
C LEU A 144 -9.74 20.65 12.80
N ASN A 145 -9.21 20.63 14.02
CA ASN A 145 -9.52 21.65 15.02
C ASN A 145 -9.05 23.03 14.56
N LYS A 146 -7.82 23.13 14.03
CA LYS A 146 -7.30 24.41 13.52
C LYS A 146 -8.05 24.87 12.27
N TRP A 147 -8.44 23.97 11.38
CA TRP A 147 -9.27 24.32 10.22
C TRP A 147 -10.65 24.87 10.63
N VAL A 148 -11.29 24.29 11.64
CA VAL A 148 -12.55 24.81 12.20
C VAL A 148 -12.35 26.17 12.86
N GLU A 149 -11.29 26.34 13.66
CA GLU A 149 -10.93 27.63 14.29
C GLU A 149 -10.73 28.75 13.26
N LEU A 150 -10.13 28.44 12.10
CA LEU A 150 -9.92 29.37 10.99
C LEU A 150 -11.19 29.64 10.15
N GLY A 151 -12.35 29.13 10.58
CA GLY A 151 -13.63 29.38 9.92
C GLY A 151 -13.93 28.44 8.75
N GLN A 152 -13.34 27.25 8.73
CA GLN A 152 -13.57 26.22 7.73
C GLN A 152 -13.34 26.70 6.28
N PRO A 153 -12.18 27.32 5.99
CA PRO A 153 -11.94 27.90 4.67
C PRO A 153 -11.94 26.83 3.58
N ASP A 154 -12.55 27.15 2.44
CA ASP A 154 -12.47 26.35 1.22
C ASP A 154 -11.02 26.24 0.75
N PHE A 155 -10.67 25.20 -0.02
CA PHE A 155 -9.35 25.08 -0.63
C PHE A 155 -9.43 25.55 -2.09
N ASP A 156 -8.84 26.70 -2.41
CA ASP A 156 -8.97 27.29 -3.74
C ASP A 156 -8.03 26.61 -4.74
N GLU A 157 -8.46 26.57 -5.99
CA GLU A 157 -7.64 26.15 -7.12
C GLU A 157 -6.98 27.37 -7.78
N ILE A 158 -6.08 27.14 -8.74
CA ILE A 158 -5.44 28.20 -9.52
C ILE A 158 -6.42 29.27 -10.03
N GLY A 159 -6.14 30.53 -9.68
CA GLY A 159 -6.87 31.71 -10.15
C GLY A 159 -6.00 32.64 -10.99
N VAL A 160 -6.57 33.20 -12.06
CA VAL A 160 -5.95 34.20 -12.94
C VAL A 160 -6.83 35.46 -12.98
N TYR A 161 -6.25 36.62 -12.68
CA TYR A 161 -6.99 37.87 -12.44
C TYR A 161 -6.44 39.04 -13.28
N ASP A 162 -7.29 39.59 -14.15
CA ASP A 162 -6.93 40.73 -15.01
C ASP A 162 -7.29 42.09 -14.40
N THR A 163 -8.37 42.17 -13.61
CA THR A 163 -8.94 43.45 -13.15
C THR A 163 -9.14 43.57 -11.63
N ARG A 164 -9.33 42.44 -10.93
CA ARG A 164 -9.54 42.39 -9.47
C ARG A 164 -8.54 41.44 -8.84
N LYS A 165 -7.28 41.87 -8.84
CA LYS A 165 -6.18 41.09 -8.26
C LYS A 165 -6.39 40.96 -6.76
N PRO A 166 -6.32 39.76 -6.17
CA PRO A 166 -6.38 39.61 -4.73
C PRO A 166 -5.20 40.31 -4.06
N MET A 167 -5.50 41.03 -2.98
CA MET A 167 -4.50 41.54 -2.04
C MET A 167 -4.15 40.42 -1.06
N LEU A 168 -2.94 39.87 -1.18
CA LEU A 168 -2.48 38.72 -0.39
C LEU A 168 -1.31 39.13 0.50
N SER A 169 -1.20 38.46 1.65
CA SER A 169 -0.17 38.76 2.65
C SER A 169 1.23 38.48 2.13
N ASN A 170 2.20 39.27 2.56
CA ASN A 170 3.58 38.98 2.29
C ASN A 170 4.04 37.74 3.09
N PHE A 171 5.05 37.06 2.57
CA PHE A 171 5.58 35.83 3.15
C PHE A 171 7.10 35.77 3.04
N GLU A 172 7.69 34.95 3.89
CA GLU A 172 9.10 34.60 3.88
C GLU A 172 9.23 33.07 3.76
N TYR A 173 10.19 32.62 2.96
CA TYR A 173 10.56 31.21 2.86
C TYR A 173 11.77 30.91 3.75
N SER A 174 11.86 29.66 4.19
CA SER A 174 13.11 29.13 4.74
C SER A 174 14.26 29.24 3.73
N GLU A 175 15.48 29.48 4.23
CA GLU A 175 16.71 29.32 3.43
C GLU A 175 16.96 27.83 3.11
N GLU A 176 16.57 26.95 4.02
CA GLU A 176 16.62 25.51 3.83
C GLU A 176 15.56 25.05 2.82
N THR A 177 15.93 24.11 1.94
CA THR A 177 15.01 23.50 0.98
C THR A 177 15.01 21.99 1.15
N VAL A 178 13.88 21.35 0.88
CA VAL A 178 13.71 19.92 1.17
C VAL A 178 14.35 19.05 0.09
N HIS A 179 14.08 19.36 -1.19
CA HIS A 179 14.53 18.53 -2.32
C HIS A 179 15.06 19.38 -3.49
N SER A 180 14.44 20.52 -3.75
CA SER A 180 14.82 21.43 -4.84
C SER A 180 14.78 22.87 -4.36
N GLU A 181 15.50 23.74 -5.07
CA GLU A 181 15.53 25.20 -4.80
C GLU A 181 14.13 25.84 -4.73
N TYR A 182 13.12 25.21 -5.30
CA TYR A 182 11.74 25.70 -5.34
C TYR A 182 10.80 25.03 -4.31
N THR A 183 11.34 24.24 -3.38
CA THR A 183 10.57 23.56 -2.30
C THR A 183 11.13 23.97 -0.94
N PRO A 184 10.73 25.14 -0.41
CA PRO A 184 11.19 25.58 0.90
C PRO A 184 10.71 24.61 1.99
N ALA A 185 11.49 24.47 3.07
CA ALA A 185 11.12 23.68 4.24
C ALA A 185 9.90 24.25 4.96
N TRP A 186 9.73 25.57 5.00
CA TRP A 186 8.55 26.22 5.55
C TRP A 186 8.25 27.56 4.86
N ILE A 187 7.03 28.07 5.08
CA ILE A 187 6.61 29.42 4.72
C ILE A 187 5.95 30.08 5.95
N LYS A 188 6.31 31.34 6.24
CA LYS A 188 5.77 32.11 7.37
C LYS A 188 5.41 33.54 6.97
N SER A 189 4.65 34.21 7.82
CA SER A 189 4.16 35.58 7.59
C SER A 189 5.31 36.58 7.49
N ALA A 190 5.19 37.54 6.56
CA ALA A 190 6.03 38.73 6.49
C ALA A 190 5.16 40.00 6.46
N ASP A 191 5.75 41.14 6.78
CA ASP A 191 5.01 42.40 6.89
C ASP A 191 4.48 42.90 5.54
N GLY A 192 3.24 43.36 5.56
CA GLY A 192 2.56 43.98 4.41
C GLY A 192 1.75 43.00 3.56
N GLN A 193 1.19 43.54 2.48
CA GLN A 193 0.41 42.81 1.50
C GLN A 193 0.77 43.31 0.10
N GLN A 194 0.53 42.49 -0.92
CA GLN A 194 0.71 42.88 -2.31
C GLN A 194 -0.33 42.20 -3.21
N GLU A 195 -0.56 42.80 -4.38
CA GLU A 195 -1.47 42.25 -5.38
C GLU A 195 -0.80 41.16 -6.22
N TYR A 196 -1.54 40.08 -6.48
CA TYR A 196 -1.10 39.02 -7.37
C TYR A 196 -2.07 38.83 -8.52
N SER A 197 -1.56 38.75 -9.75
CA SER A 197 -2.38 38.43 -10.94
C SER A 197 -2.65 36.94 -11.10
N ILE A 198 -1.85 36.08 -10.46
CA ILE A 198 -1.96 34.63 -10.55
C ILE A 198 -1.77 34.03 -9.15
N THR A 199 -2.62 33.09 -8.79
CA THR A 199 -2.53 32.27 -7.59
C THR A 199 -2.32 30.81 -7.98
N ALA A 200 -1.78 29.99 -7.09
CA ALA A 200 -1.72 28.54 -7.23
C ALA A 200 -2.77 27.85 -6.34
N ASP A 201 -2.99 26.54 -6.55
CA ASP A 201 -3.81 25.72 -5.65
C ASP A 201 -3.41 25.94 -4.18
N GLY A 202 -4.38 26.14 -3.29
CA GLY A 202 -4.16 26.36 -1.85
C GLY A 202 -3.52 27.70 -1.48
N SER A 203 -3.43 28.67 -2.40
CA SER A 203 -2.91 30.02 -2.11
C SER A 203 -3.69 30.71 -1.00
N ASN A 204 -5.01 30.51 -0.97
CA ASN A 204 -5.89 31.09 0.03
C ASN A 204 -5.61 30.55 1.44
N TRP A 205 -5.29 29.25 1.57
CA TRP A 205 -4.88 28.66 2.83
C TRP A 205 -3.53 29.21 3.31
N ILE A 206 -2.59 29.42 2.39
CA ILE A 206 -1.33 30.09 2.73
C ILE A 206 -1.60 31.51 3.23
N ASP A 207 -2.38 32.31 2.50
CA ASP A 207 -2.72 33.67 2.94
C ASP A 207 -3.43 33.70 4.30
N ILE A 208 -4.39 32.80 4.55
CA ILE A 208 -5.05 32.67 5.85
C ILE A 208 -4.05 32.34 6.95
N ALA A 209 -3.10 31.43 6.71
CA ALA A 209 -2.05 31.12 7.67
C ALA A 209 -1.17 32.35 7.93
N MET A 210 -0.77 33.09 6.90
CA MET A 210 0.05 34.31 7.06
C MET A 210 -0.67 35.37 7.89
N ARG A 211 -1.97 35.61 7.63
CA ARG A 211 -2.79 36.57 8.40
C ARG A 211 -2.93 36.20 9.87
N ASN A 212 -2.88 34.91 10.18
CA ASN A 212 -2.96 34.37 11.54
C ASN A 212 -1.59 34.07 12.16
N LYS A 213 -0.48 34.47 11.50
CA LYS A 213 0.90 34.22 11.94
C LYS A 213 1.21 32.73 12.17
N ILE A 214 0.58 31.87 11.37
CA ILE A 214 0.80 30.42 11.38
C ILE A 214 1.86 30.10 10.33
N THR A 215 2.93 29.42 10.75
CA THR A 215 3.90 28.82 9.84
C THR A 215 3.29 27.56 9.21
N ILE A 216 3.47 27.39 7.90
CA ILE A 216 3.16 26.14 7.21
C ILE A 216 4.46 25.43 6.88
N ASP A 217 4.58 24.20 7.37
CA ASP A 217 5.72 23.34 7.09
C ASP A 217 5.48 22.48 5.85
N ASN A 218 6.57 22.20 5.14
CA ASN A 218 6.57 21.29 4.01
C ASN A 218 6.69 19.84 4.50
N LEU A 219 6.36 18.91 3.62
CA LEU A 219 6.70 17.51 3.84
C LEU A 219 8.22 17.34 3.80
N ASP A 220 8.79 16.70 4.82
CA ASP A 220 10.19 16.31 4.83
C ASP A 220 10.49 15.19 3.81
N ASN A 221 11.77 14.83 3.69
CA ASN A 221 12.20 13.80 2.74
C ASN A 221 11.66 12.40 3.08
N ASP A 222 11.49 12.07 4.35
CA ASP A 222 10.98 10.76 4.77
C ASP A 222 9.49 10.59 4.43
N MET A 223 8.70 11.64 4.63
CA MET A 223 7.28 11.69 4.26
C MET A 223 7.10 11.66 2.74
N ARG A 224 7.98 12.34 2.00
CA ARG A 224 7.98 12.33 0.52
C ARG A 224 8.33 10.96 -0.03
N ASP A 225 9.30 10.28 0.58
CA ASP A 225 9.72 8.91 0.22
C ASP A 225 8.62 7.86 0.44
N CYS A 226 7.53 8.20 1.13
CA CYS A 226 6.40 7.29 1.36
C CYS A 226 5.35 7.26 0.23
N LYS A 227 5.46 8.15 -0.76
CA LYS A 227 4.41 8.37 -1.76
C LYS A 227 4.95 8.71 -3.15
N VAL A 228 4.18 8.35 -4.18
CA VAL A 228 4.45 8.73 -5.58
C VAL A 228 3.16 9.25 -6.18
N PHE A 229 3.21 10.46 -6.75
CA PHE A 229 2.09 10.99 -7.53
C PHE A 229 2.33 10.71 -9.02
N LEU A 230 1.36 10.08 -9.67
CA LEU A 230 1.47 9.70 -11.08
C LEU A 230 1.25 10.86 -12.05
N TYR A 231 0.72 11.99 -11.56
CA TYR A 231 0.28 13.11 -12.40
C TYR A 231 -0.59 12.64 -13.57
N PRO A 232 -1.75 12.00 -13.31
CA PRO A 232 -2.53 11.32 -14.34
C PRO A 232 -3.06 12.25 -15.44
N TYR A 233 -3.11 13.57 -15.19
CA TYR A 233 -3.47 14.61 -16.16
C TYR A 233 -2.34 14.93 -17.16
N ASN A 234 -1.10 14.53 -16.89
CA ASN A 234 0.03 14.76 -17.78
C ASN A 234 0.16 13.61 -18.79
N GLN A 235 0.01 13.92 -20.09
CA GLN A 235 0.14 12.96 -21.19
C GLN A 235 -0.77 11.72 -21.00
N SER A 236 -2.01 11.91 -20.55
CA SER A 236 -2.91 10.85 -20.08
C SER A 236 -3.07 9.69 -21.05
N ASP A 237 -3.21 9.94 -22.35
CA ASP A 237 -3.36 8.88 -23.36
C ASP A 237 -2.10 8.05 -23.55
N LYS A 238 -0.92 8.69 -23.51
CA LYS A 238 0.36 7.98 -23.56
C LYS A 238 0.53 7.12 -22.32
N MET A 239 0.20 7.65 -21.14
CA MET A 239 0.27 6.90 -19.89
C MET A 239 -0.72 5.72 -19.89
N ALA A 240 -1.95 5.90 -20.36
CA ALA A 240 -2.93 4.83 -20.48
C ALA A 240 -2.47 3.72 -21.45
N THR A 241 -1.88 4.13 -22.58
CA THR A 241 -1.29 3.21 -23.55
C THR A 241 -0.15 2.42 -22.94
N ALA A 242 0.82 3.10 -22.31
CA ALA A 242 1.97 2.48 -21.67
C ALA A 242 1.57 1.55 -20.51
N TRP A 243 0.53 1.90 -19.73
CA TRP A 243 0.00 1.01 -18.69
C TRP A 243 -0.58 -0.27 -19.29
N THR A 244 -1.39 -0.16 -20.34
CA THR A 244 -2.10 -1.31 -20.92
C THR A 244 -1.14 -2.23 -21.68
N LYS A 245 -0.25 -1.65 -22.48
CA LYS A 245 0.70 -2.38 -23.32
C LYS A 245 1.98 -2.78 -22.58
N LYS A 246 2.25 -2.15 -21.42
CA LYS A 246 3.49 -2.30 -20.65
C LYS A 246 4.72 -2.01 -21.52
N ASP A 247 4.61 -0.95 -22.33
CA ASP A 247 5.59 -0.59 -23.36
C ASP A 247 6.10 0.85 -23.21
N SER A 248 6.73 1.37 -24.26
CA SER A 248 7.53 2.61 -24.32
C SER A 248 7.06 3.73 -23.38
N VAL A 249 7.99 4.14 -22.52
CA VAL A 249 7.80 5.22 -21.54
C VAL A 249 8.21 6.61 -22.09
N GLU A 250 8.33 6.75 -23.40
CA GLU A 250 8.74 7.99 -24.05
C GLU A 250 7.72 9.11 -23.82
N GLY A 251 8.19 10.33 -23.51
CA GLY A 251 7.34 11.48 -23.22
C GLY A 251 6.64 11.46 -21.86
N LEU A 252 6.72 10.37 -21.09
CA LEU A 252 6.21 10.30 -19.72
C LEU A 252 7.15 11.03 -18.73
N ASN A 253 6.59 11.51 -17.61
CA ASN A 253 7.38 12.11 -16.54
C ASN A 253 8.14 11.04 -15.72
N GLN A 254 9.03 11.46 -14.81
CA GLN A 254 9.89 10.52 -14.06
C GLN A 254 9.08 9.54 -13.20
N SER A 255 8.05 10.00 -12.49
CA SER A 255 7.19 9.15 -11.66
C SER A 255 6.47 8.10 -12.51
N GLN A 256 5.89 8.53 -13.64
CA GLN A 256 5.22 7.65 -14.60
C GLN A 256 6.20 6.61 -15.20
N LYS A 257 7.39 7.04 -15.61
CA LYS A 257 8.45 6.15 -16.13
C LYS A 257 8.86 5.11 -15.11
N ALA A 258 9.11 5.52 -13.87
CA ALA A 258 9.50 4.63 -12.79
C ALA A 258 8.40 3.59 -12.51
N TRP A 259 7.15 4.05 -12.47
CA TRP A 259 5.99 3.18 -12.30
C TRP A 259 5.82 2.15 -13.42
N ILE A 260 5.76 2.59 -14.68
CA ILE A 260 5.54 1.69 -15.82
C ILE A 260 6.67 0.67 -15.95
N ARG A 261 7.93 1.08 -15.76
CA ARG A 261 9.07 0.14 -15.74
C ARG A 261 8.93 -0.89 -14.62
N LYS A 262 8.43 -0.49 -13.46
CA LYS A 262 8.18 -1.41 -12.35
C LYS A 262 7.06 -2.40 -12.72
N LEU A 263 5.98 -1.92 -13.34
CA LEU A 263 4.86 -2.75 -13.79
C LEU A 263 5.30 -3.79 -14.83
N GLU A 264 6.06 -3.37 -15.85
CA GLU A 264 6.62 -4.23 -16.89
C GLU A 264 7.57 -5.28 -16.28
N TYR A 265 8.58 -4.81 -15.54
CA TYR A 265 9.60 -5.68 -14.94
C TYR A 265 9.00 -6.70 -13.96
N GLN A 266 7.96 -6.33 -13.21
CA GLN A 266 7.39 -7.22 -12.21
C GLN A 266 6.57 -8.36 -12.81
N GLU A 267 5.88 -8.19 -13.93
CA GLU A 267 5.15 -9.32 -14.52
C GLU A 267 6.09 -10.45 -14.94
N ASP A 268 7.26 -10.10 -15.49
CA ASP A 268 8.26 -11.08 -15.92
C ASP A 268 8.99 -11.70 -14.74
N ILE A 269 9.41 -10.90 -13.75
CA ILE A 269 10.07 -11.43 -12.55
C ILE A 269 9.14 -12.33 -11.74
N GLU A 270 7.88 -11.95 -11.53
CA GLU A 270 7.02 -12.67 -10.58
C GLU A 270 6.75 -14.12 -11.01
N LYS A 271 6.94 -14.45 -12.29
CA LYS A 271 6.91 -15.84 -12.79
C LYS A 271 8.09 -16.69 -12.32
N ASP A 272 9.16 -16.07 -11.86
CA ASP A 272 10.39 -16.69 -11.38
C ASP A 272 10.75 -16.24 -9.94
N ARG A 273 9.86 -15.49 -9.29
CA ARG A 273 10.14 -14.88 -7.99
C ARG A 273 9.88 -15.87 -6.86
N VAL A 274 10.82 -15.91 -5.92
CA VAL A 274 10.78 -16.79 -4.76
C VAL A 274 10.71 -15.99 -3.47
N TYR A 275 9.78 -16.32 -2.59
CA TYR A 275 9.66 -15.70 -1.27
C TYR A 275 10.24 -16.63 -0.19
N ALA A 276 11.53 -16.45 0.12
CA ALA A 276 12.23 -17.22 1.16
C ALA A 276 11.65 -16.96 2.56
N PHE A 277 11.10 -15.77 2.78
CA PHE A 277 10.52 -15.32 4.03
C PHE A 277 9.10 -14.79 3.80
N ASN A 278 8.23 -14.87 4.82
CA ASN A 278 6.89 -14.28 4.74
C ASN A 278 6.93 -12.75 4.74
N THR A 279 5.99 -12.15 4.00
CA THR A 279 5.77 -10.70 3.94
C THR A 279 4.75 -10.20 4.96
N GLU A 280 4.25 -11.10 5.81
CA GLU A 280 3.19 -10.89 6.79
C GLU A 280 3.58 -11.56 8.12
N THR A 281 2.99 -11.12 9.26
CA THR A 281 3.28 -11.76 10.57
C THR A 281 2.85 -13.22 10.56
N LEU A 282 3.63 -14.07 11.24
CA LEU A 282 3.27 -15.48 11.43
C LEU A 282 2.18 -15.67 12.49
N SER A 283 2.06 -14.73 13.44
CA SER A 283 1.26 -14.85 14.66
C SER A 283 -0.24 -14.56 14.52
N GLY A 284 -0.68 -13.99 13.39
CA GLY A 284 -2.01 -13.36 13.30
C GLY A 284 -3.22 -14.30 13.14
N GLU A 285 -3.05 -15.53 12.67
CA GLU A 285 -4.22 -16.26 12.14
C GLU A 285 -4.93 -17.21 13.12
N GLY A 286 -4.33 -17.43 14.30
CA GLY A 286 -4.95 -18.18 15.40
C GLY A 286 -5.15 -19.69 15.14
N VAL A 287 -5.85 -20.34 16.06
CA VAL A 287 -6.27 -21.75 15.96
C VAL A 287 -7.66 -21.80 15.34
N ARG A 288 -7.83 -22.55 14.24
CA ARG A 288 -9.11 -22.68 13.52
C ARG A 288 -9.60 -24.12 13.38
N THR A 289 -8.82 -25.11 13.83
CA THR A 289 -9.19 -26.53 13.71
C THR A 289 -10.02 -27.08 14.87
N GLU A 290 -10.38 -26.24 15.85
CA GLU A 290 -11.18 -26.62 17.03
C GLU A 290 -10.55 -27.81 17.80
N GLY A 291 -9.22 -27.85 17.87
CA GLY A 291 -8.47 -28.90 18.57
C GLY A 291 -8.22 -30.18 17.76
N LYS A 292 -8.68 -30.25 16.50
CA LYS A 292 -8.34 -31.36 15.59
C LYS A 292 -6.97 -31.14 14.97
N HIS A 293 -6.19 -32.22 14.86
CA HIS A 293 -4.95 -32.18 14.08
C HIS A 293 -5.25 -32.02 12.59
N ILE A 294 -4.36 -31.33 11.89
CA ILE A 294 -4.44 -31.16 10.44
C ILE A 294 -4.02 -32.46 9.76
N ASP A 295 -4.87 -33.03 8.91
CA ASP A 295 -4.55 -34.21 8.10
C ASP A 295 -3.97 -33.79 6.75
N HIS A 296 -4.53 -32.75 6.15
CA HIS A 296 -4.13 -32.24 4.83
C HIS A 296 -4.06 -30.73 4.83
N PHE A 297 -2.90 -30.19 4.44
CA PHE A 297 -2.69 -28.76 4.39
C PHE A 297 -2.31 -28.29 2.99
N PHE A 298 -3.21 -27.53 2.36
CA PHE A 298 -2.99 -26.89 1.07
C PHE A 298 -2.44 -25.49 1.28
N THR A 299 -1.28 -25.19 0.70
CA THR A 299 -0.54 -23.97 1.02
C THR A 299 0.24 -23.41 -0.15
N ALA A 300 0.37 -22.08 -0.21
CA ALA A 300 1.36 -21.41 -1.05
C ALA A 300 2.80 -21.85 -0.71
N ALA A 301 3.73 -21.76 -1.67
CA ALA A 301 5.13 -22.15 -1.49
C ALA A 301 6.03 -21.08 -0.84
N ALA A 302 5.44 -20.02 -0.29
CA ALA A 302 6.14 -18.88 0.30
C ALA A 302 6.45 -19.05 1.80
N GLY A 303 7.70 -18.72 2.20
CA GLY A 303 8.11 -18.57 3.60
C GLY A 303 7.89 -19.79 4.51
N PHE A 304 7.68 -19.53 5.80
CA PHE A 304 7.47 -20.50 6.88
C PHE A 304 6.12 -20.39 7.59
N LYS A 305 5.22 -19.51 7.15
CA LYS A 305 3.83 -19.51 7.64
C LYS A 305 3.11 -20.86 7.55
N PRO A 306 3.42 -21.76 6.59
CA PRO A 306 2.88 -23.11 6.64
C PRO A 306 3.25 -23.85 7.94
N LEU A 307 4.51 -23.70 8.37
CA LEU A 307 5.02 -24.27 9.60
C LEU A 307 4.34 -23.67 10.83
N ALA A 308 4.09 -22.35 10.83
CA ALA A 308 3.40 -21.65 11.90
C ALA A 308 1.94 -22.12 12.04
N ILE A 309 1.20 -22.26 10.93
CA ILE A 309 -0.20 -22.72 10.93
C ILE A 309 -0.28 -24.16 11.47
N LEU A 310 0.59 -25.06 11.02
CA LEU A 310 0.66 -26.43 11.52
C LEU A 310 0.97 -26.48 13.01
N ASN A 311 1.94 -25.68 13.47
CA ASN A 311 2.30 -25.63 14.89
C ASN A 311 1.16 -25.12 15.78
N ALA A 312 0.46 -24.09 15.33
CA ALA A 312 -0.66 -23.51 16.08
C ALA A 312 -1.84 -24.49 16.23
N ASN A 313 -2.14 -25.25 15.17
CA ASN A 313 -3.33 -26.13 15.12
C ASN A 313 -3.05 -27.59 15.47
N GLY A 314 -1.78 -28.00 15.49
CA GLY A 314 -1.38 -29.39 15.68
C GLY A 314 -1.39 -30.21 14.38
N PHE A 315 -0.43 -31.11 14.26
CA PHE A 315 -0.26 -32.02 13.13
C PHE A 315 0.38 -33.33 13.58
N SER A 316 0.23 -34.38 12.77
CA SER A 316 0.74 -35.74 13.04
C SER A 316 1.73 -36.18 11.97
N GLU A 317 2.38 -37.33 12.15
CA GLU A 317 3.26 -37.92 11.13
C GLU A 317 2.50 -38.33 9.85
N GLY A 318 1.17 -38.52 9.94
CA GLY A 318 0.30 -38.79 8.79
C GLY A 318 -0.12 -37.54 8.02
N THR A 319 0.21 -36.35 8.50
CA THR A 319 -0.16 -35.10 7.84
C THR A 319 0.54 -34.98 6.47
N THR A 320 -0.22 -34.63 5.43
CA THR A 320 0.32 -34.32 4.10
C THR A 320 0.23 -32.82 3.82
N VAL A 321 1.33 -32.23 3.36
CA VAL A 321 1.39 -30.84 2.92
C VAL A 321 1.37 -30.79 1.39
N HIS A 322 0.40 -30.07 0.85
CA HIS A 322 0.17 -29.89 -0.58
C HIS A 322 0.52 -28.45 -0.96
N TYR A 323 1.71 -28.25 -1.50
CA TYR A 323 2.14 -26.97 -2.02
C TYR A 323 1.51 -26.67 -3.37
N PHE A 324 0.98 -25.46 -3.52
CA PHE A 324 0.58 -24.91 -4.81
C PHE A 324 1.23 -23.55 -5.02
N ASP A 325 1.61 -23.26 -6.26
CA ASP A 325 2.04 -21.93 -6.67
C ASP A 325 1.89 -21.80 -8.19
N TRP A 326 1.66 -20.59 -8.68
CA TRP A 326 1.67 -20.33 -10.12
C TRP A 326 3.11 -20.22 -10.65
N CYS A 327 4.06 -19.89 -9.76
CA CYS A 327 5.49 -19.78 -10.04
C CYS A 327 6.17 -21.14 -9.85
N GLU A 328 6.64 -21.73 -10.95
CA GLU A 328 7.38 -23.00 -10.92
C GLU A 328 8.68 -22.89 -10.11
N ALA A 329 9.37 -21.73 -10.16
CA ALA A 329 10.58 -21.48 -9.37
C ALA A 329 10.33 -21.53 -7.87
N SER A 330 9.19 -21.00 -7.39
CA SER A 330 8.79 -21.08 -5.98
C SER A 330 8.55 -22.52 -5.53
N ILE A 331 7.93 -23.36 -6.39
CA ILE A 331 7.77 -24.79 -6.14
C ILE A 331 9.12 -25.51 -6.08
N ASN A 332 10.00 -25.25 -7.04
CA ASN A 332 11.32 -25.88 -7.11
C ASN A 332 12.21 -25.47 -5.94
N TYR A 333 12.18 -24.19 -5.56
CA TYR A 333 12.83 -23.71 -4.34
C TYR A 333 12.33 -24.46 -3.11
N LYS A 334 11.02 -24.60 -2.92
CA LYS A 334 10.50 -25.24 -1.72
C LYS A 334 10.89 -26.72 -1.63
N LYS A 335 10.89 -27.44 -2.76
CA LYS A 335 11.41 -28.81 -2.86
C LYS A 335 12.88 -28.85 -2.41
N HIS A 336 13.71 -28.01 -3.03
CA HIS A 336 15.13 -27.97 -2.76
C HIS A 336 15.42 -27.66 -1.28
N LEU A 337 14.74 -26.66 -0.72
CA LEU A 337 14.86 -26.29 0.70
C LEU A 337 14.52 -27.47 1.63
N LEU A 338 13.44 -28.21 1.36
CA LEU A 338 13.03 -29.36 2.17
C LEU A 338 14.02 -30.54 2.08
N GLU A 339 14.69 -30.69 0.94
CA GLU A 339 15.65 -31.75 0.68
C GLU A 339 17.02 -31.45 1.32
N THR A 340 17.51 -30.22 1.18
CA THR A 340 18.91 -29.89 1.49
C THR A 340 19.12 -29.07 2.76
N TRP A 341 18.13 -28.29 3.23
CA TRP A 341 18.32 -27.43 4.40
C TRP A 341 17.92 -28.09 5.73
N ASP A 342 18.87 -28.18 6.65
CA ASP A 342 18.75 -28.86 7.95
C ASP A 342 18.05 -28.04 9.05
N GLY A 343 17.67 -26.80 8.77
CA GLY A 343 17.00 -25.93 9.73
C GLY A 343 17.93 -24.98 10.51
N TYR A 344 19.24 -25.03 10.25
CA TYR A 344 20.21 -24.11 10.84
C TYR A 344 20.68 -23.04 9.85
N ASP A 345 20.95 -21.83 10.35
CA ASP A 345 21.60 -20.75 9.59
C ASP A 345 21.04 -20.57 8.16
N LEU A 346 19.72 -20.38 8.05
CA LEU A 346 19.05 -20.19 6.75
C LEU A 346 19.73 -19.11 5.92
N ASP A 347 20.24 -18.06 6.57
CA ASP A 347 20.97 -16.98 5.92
C ASP A 347 22.20 -17.48 5.15
N LYS A 348 22.92 -18.47 5.65
CA LYS A 348 24.06 -19.08 4.95
C LYS A 348 23.59 -19.95 3.79
N TRP A 349 22.55 -20.77 4.00
CA TRP A 349 21.97 -21.57 2.93
C TRP A 349 21.48 -20.68 1.78
N LEU A 350 20.85 -19.54 2.10
CA LEU A 350 20.42 -18.56 1.09
C LEU A 350 21.62 -17.94 0.37
N LEU A 351 22.72 -17.60 1.06
CA LEU A 351 23.93 -17.07 0.40
C LEU A 351 24.55 -18.07 -0.58
N GLU A 352 24.49 -19.37 -0.30
CA GLU A 352 25.01 -20.41 -1.17
C GLU A 352 24.20 -20.59 -2.46
N HIS A 353 22.90 -20.27 -2.41
CA HIS A 353 21.93 -20.55 -3.49
C HIS A 353 21.29 -19.28 -4.09
N ASP A 354 21.77 -18.08 -3.76
CA ASP A 354 21.11 -16.85 -4.21
C ASP A 354 21.29 -16.51 -5.70
N LEU A 355 22.17 -17.23 -6.39
CA LEU A 355 22.30 -17.15 -7.84
C LEU A 355 21.34 -18.11 -8.55
N ASP A 356 20.80 -19.10 -7.83
CA ASP A 356 19.89 -20.11 -8.38
C ASP A 356 18.42 -19.66 -8.32
N TYR A 357 18.11 -18.70 -7.44
CA TYR A 357 16.74 -18.23 -7.22
C TYR A 357 16.65 -16.71 -7.15
N ASN A 358 15.60 -16.17 -7.76
CA ASN A 358 15.28 -14.76 -7.69
C ASN A 358 14.50 -14.43 -6.40
N PHE A 359 15.23 -14.31 -5.29
CA PHE A 359 14.62 -14.05 -3.99
C PHE A 359 14.01 -12.65 -3.89
N SER A 360 12.70 -12.60 -3.63
CA SER A 360 11.97 -11.36 -3.37
C SER A 360 12.40 -10.72 -2.07
N SER A 361 12.44 -9.38 -2.05
CA SER A 361 12.48 -8.59 -0.80
C SER A 361 13.72 -8.77 0.07
N THR A 362 14.70 -9.52 -0.44
CA THR A 362 15.92 -9.87 0.27
C THR A 362 17.12 -9.75 -0.64
N TYR A 363 18.27 -9.43 -0.06
CA TYR A 363 19.55 -9.39 -0.74
C TYR A 363 20.61 -9.91 0.22
N ARG A 364 21.78 -10.32 -0.30
CA ARG A 364 22.90 -10.87 0.49
C ARG A 364 23.16 -10.18 1.83
N GLY A 365 22.99 -8.86 1.88
CA GLY A 365 23.25 -8.05 3.08
C GLY A 365 22.17 -8.10 4.16
N ASN A 366 20.98 -8.66 3.91
CA ASN A 366 19.89 -8.68 4.89
C ASN A 366 19.40 -10.09 5.30
N TYR A 367 19.84 -11.17 4.66
CA TYR A 367 19.37 -12.53 5.01
C TYR A 367 19.49 -12.87 6.49
N LYS A 368 20.62 -12.55 7.13
CA LYS A 368 20.84 -12.80 8.56
C LYS A 368 19.81 -12.12 9.45
N GLN A 369 19.54 -10.84 9.18
CA GLN A 369 18.55 -10.08 9.95
C GLN A 369 17.14 -10.68 9.81
N PHE A 370 16.77 -11.09 8.59
CA PHE A 370 15.48 -11.72 8.32
C PHE A 370 15.36 -13.08 9.03
N TRP A 371 16.44 -13.86 9.04
CA TRP A 371 16.49 -15.13 9.71
C TRP A 371 16.41 -15.01 11.24
N GLU A 372 17.18 -14.10 11.84
CA GLU A 372 17.12 -13.83 13.29
C GLU A 372 15.71 -13.39 13.72
N GLN A 373 15.02 -12.64 12.88
CA GLN A 373 13.63 -12.26 13.12
C GLN A 373 12.68 -13.46 13.04
N GLU A 374 12.81 -14.30 12.01
CA GLU A 374 11.99 -15.51 11.86
C GLU A 374 12.13 -16.41 13.09
N LEU A 375 13.38 -16.62 13.56
CA LEU A 375 13.65 -17.38 14.77
C LEU A 375 12.95 -16.80 16.00
N LYS A 376 12.90 -15.48 16.13
CA LYS A 376 12.21 -14.81 17.24
C LYS A 376 10.71 -15.14 17.24
N GLU A 377 10.07 -15.15 16.08
CA GLU A 377 8.64 -15.46 15.94
C GLU A 377 8.31 -16.92 16.27
N PHE A 378 9.21 -17.85 15.96
CA PHE A 378 9.07 -19.27 16.33
C PHE A 378 9.52 -19.60 17.76
N GLY A 379 9.93 -18.59 18.55
CA GLY A 379 10.36 -18.76 19.93
C GLY A 379 11.79 -19.28 20.11
N GLY A 380 12.65 -19.03 19.13
CA GLY A 380 14.09 -19.30 19.14
C GLY A 380 14.52 -20.46 18.23
N SER A 381 15.83 -20.55 17.99
CA SER A 381 16.45 -21.55 17.10
C SER A 381 16.10 -22.99 17.44
N PHE A 382 16.17 -23.38 18.71
CA PHE A 382 15.86 -24.75 19.12
C PHE A 382 14.41 -25.15 18.85
N ARG A 383 13.46 -24.24 19.10
CA ARG A 383 12.04 -24.48 18.83
C ARG A 383 11.76 -24.57 17.34
N PHE A 384 12.31 -23.64 16.57
CA PHE A 384 12.21 -23.67 15.11
C PHE A 384 12.73 -25.00 14.57
N GLN A 385 13.94 -25.40 14.98
CA GLN A 385 14.58 -26.59 14.47
C GLN A 385 13.80 -27.86 14.80
N SER A 386 13.38 -28.03 16.06
CA SER A 386 12.57 -29.19 16.47
C SER A 386 11.28 -29.30 15.65
N LEU A 387 10.69 -28.16 15.30
CA LEU A 387 9.49 -28.08 14.47
C LEU A 387 9.81 -28.37 13.00
N TRP A 388 10.90 -27.84 12.46
CA TRP A 388 11.38 -28.09 11.09
C TRP A 388 11.73 -29.56 10.85
N ASP A 389 12.39 -30.22 11.81
CA ASP A 389 12.73 -31.64 11.75
C ASP A 389 11.51 -32.55 11.64
N ARG A 390 10.42 -32.19 12.34
CA ARG A 390 9.13 -32.89 12.22
C ARG A 390 8.47 -32.59 10.88
N TYR A 391 8.54 -31.34 10.44
CA TYR A 391 7.93 -30.88 9.21
C TYR A 391 8.54 -31.53 7.96
N ARG A 392 9.87 -31.60 7.88
CA ARG A 392 10.58 -32.22 6.76
C ARG A 392 10.26 -33.71 6.56
N LYS A 393 9.85 -34.41 7.62
CA LYS A 393 9.49 -35.84 7.59
C LYS A 393 8.07 -36.08 7.08
N LEU A 394 7.23 -35.04 7.02
CA LEU A 394 5.89 -35.15 6.46
C LEU A 394 5.93 -35.49 4.98
N LYS A 395 4.82 -36.01 4.46
CA LYS A 395 4.65 -36.14 3.01
C LYS A 395 4.42 -34.74 2.42
N HIS A 396 5.24 -34.37 1.44
CA HIS A 396 5.09 -33.11 0.70
C HIS A 396 4.73 -33.41 -0.76
N GLU A 397 3.69 -32.75 -1.25
CA GLU A 397 3.25 -32.81 -2.64
C GLU A 397 3.28 -31.42 -3.25
N PHE A 398 3.53 -31.31 -4.56
CA PHE A 398 3.81 -30.03 -5.21
C PHE A 398 3.04 -29.89 -6.50
N TYR A 399 2.42 -28.73 -6.68
CA TYR A 399 1.54 -28.44 -7.79
C TYR A 399 1.80 -27.05 -8.36
N VAL A 400 2.01 -26.95 -9.68
CA VAL A 400 2.02 -25.65 -10.37
C VAL A 400 0.57 -25.31 -10.71
N ILE A 401 -0.05 -24.41 -9.95
CA ILE A 401 -1.48 -24.03 -10.07
C ILE A 401 -1.62 -22.52 -9.94
N ASP A 402 -2.26 -21.92 -10.93
CA ASP A 402 -2.74 -20.54 -10.87
C ASP A 402 -4.15 -20.50 -10.26
N ILE A 403 -4.24 -20.24 -8.96
CA ILE A 403 -5.53 -20.17 -8.25
C ILE A 403 -6.38 -18.96 -8.65
N VAL A 404 -5.80 -17.95 -9.30
CA VAL A 404 -6.51 -16.74 -9.70
C VAL A 404 -7.28 -16.99 -10.99
N ASN A 405 -6.67 -17.68 -11.95
CA ASN A 405 -7.28 -17.96 -13.25
C ASN A 405 -7.91 -19.36 -13.35
N ASN A 406 -7.31 -20.34 -12.66
CA ASN A 406 -7.69 -21.75 -12.72
C ASN A 406 -7.92 -22.39 -11.32
N PRO A 407 -8.76 -21.79 -10.46
CA PRO A 407 -8.99 -22.30 -9.11
C PRO A 407 -9.51 -23.75 -9.07
N GLU A 408 -10.23 -24.19 -10.11
CA GLU A 408 -10.74 -25.56 -10.23
C GLU A 408 -9.66 -26.63 -10.04
N GLN A 409 -8.44 -26.41 -10.53
CA GLN A 409 -7.36 -27.40 -10.44
C GLN A 409 -6.94 -27.69 -8.99
N LEU A 410 -7.04 -26.69 -8.11
CA LEU A 410 -6.78 -26.87 -6.68
C LEU A 410 -7.93 -27.63 -6.02
N PHE A 411 -9.18 -27.25 -6.32
CA PHE A 411 -10.35 -27.86 -5.69
C PHE A 411 -10.61 -29.29 -6.16
N ASP A 412 -10.26 -29.66 -7.39
CA ASP A 412 -10.26 -31.05 -7.85
C ASP A 412 -9.40 -31.94 -6.95
N LYS A 413 -8.28 -31.42 -6.44
CA LYS A 413 -7.41 -32.12 -5.48
C LYS A 413 -8.04 -32.14 -4.09
N ILE A 414 -8.42 -30.97 -3.57
CA ILE A 414 -9.01 -30.83 -2.22
C ILE A 414 -10.22 -31.76 -2.04
N ASN A 415 -11.08 -31.86 -3.06
CA ASN A 415 -12.33 -32.59 -3.00
C ASN A 415 -12.17 -34.12 -3.07
N THR A 416 -11.01 -34.64 -3.48
CA THR A 416 -10.73 -36.09 -3.51
C THR A 416 -10.21 -36.64 -2.19
N ILE A 417 -9.94 -35.76 -1.22
CA ILE A 417 -9.27 -36.08 0.04
C ILE A 417 -10.22 -35.84 1.22
N HIS A 418 -10.08 -36.66 2.27
CA HIS A 418 -10.89 -36.60 3.49
C HIS A 418 -10.05 -36.27 4.73
N GLY A 419 -10.72 -35.99 5.86
CA GLY A 419 -10.08 -35.57 7.11
C GLY A 419 -10.13 -34.06 7.34
N THR A 420 -9.32 -33.58 8.28
CA THR A 420 -9.18 -32.16 8.62
C THR A 420 -8.33 -31.47 7.55
N ARG A 421 -9.00 -30.75 6.66
CA ARG A 421 -8.38 -30.05 5.52
C ARG A 421 -8.27 -28.56 5.82
N VAL A 422 -7.07 -28.02 5.60
CA VAL A 422 -6.77 -26.59 5.76
C VAL A 422 -6.27 -26.03 4.43
N LEU A 423 -6.70 -24.83 4.07
CA LEU A 423 -6.22 -24.06 2.92
C LEU A 423 -5.70 -22.70 3.39
N TRP A 424 -4.47 -22.37 2.99
CA TRP A 424 -3.90 -21.03 3.15
C TRP A 424 -3.53 -20.45 1.78
N THR A 425 -4.14 -19.31 1.43
CA THR A 425 -3.91 -18.61 0.15
C THR A 425 -3.04 -17.35 0.27
N THR A 426 -2.42 -17.13 1.44
CA THR A 426 -1.69 -15.89 1.77
C THR A 426 -2.50 -14.63 1.40
N ASN A 427 -1.84 -13.58 0.92
CA ASN A 427 -2.40 -12.34 0.42
C ASN A 427 -2.58 -12.31 -1.11
N ILE A 428 -2.50 -13.45 -1.83
CA ILE A 428 -2.49 -13.54 -3.32
C ILE A 428 -3.56 -12.62 -3.95
N TRP A 429 -4.80 -12.71 -3.47
CA TRP A 429 -5.95 -11.96 -3.98
C TRP A 429 -5.86 -10.44 -3.77
N SER A 430 -5.17 -10.02 -2.71
CA SER A 430 -4.96 -8.62 -2.33
C SER A 430 -3.55 -8.12 -2.63
N SER A 431 -2.78 -8.90 -3.40
CA SER A 431 -1.40 -8.56 -3.73
C SER A 431 -1.36 -7.32 -4.62
N GLU A 432 -0.29 -6.56 -4.46
CA GLU A 432 -0.05 -5.32 -5.21
C GLU A 432 -0.06 -5.58 -6.72
N MET A 433 0.68 -6.61 -7.14
CA MET A 433 0.85 -6.99 -8.55
C MET A 433 -0.47 -7.30 -9.22
N LEU A 434 -1.32 -8.05 -8.53
CA LEU A 434 -2.61 -8.45 -9.06
C LEU A 434 -3.51 -7.23 -9.26
N HIS A 435 -3.53 -6.31 -8.29
CA HIS A 435 -4.30 -5.06 -8.35
C HIS A 435 -3.75 -4.04 -9.34
N TRP A 436 -2.45 -4.08 -9.67
CA TRP A 436 -1.86 -3.22 -10.69
C TRP A 436 -2.27 -3.62 -12.11
N ASN A 437 -2.32 -4.94 -12.34
CA ASN A 437 -2.58 -5.53 -13.65
C ASN A 437 -4.08 -5.75 -13.93
N THR A 438 -4.89 -5.94 -12.89
CA THR A 438 -6.30 -6.28 -13.02
C THR A 438 -7.18 -5.28 -12.28
N THR A 439 -8.33 -4.92 -12.86
CA THR A 439 -9.26 -4.01 -12.19
C THR A 439 -9.98 -4.71 -11.02
N PRO A 440 -10.40 -3.97 -9.99
CA PRO A 440 -11.11 -4.55 -8.85
C PRO A 440 -12.40 -5.30 -9.23
N GLU A 441 -13.08 -4.90 -10.32
CA GLU A 441 -14.28 -5.59 -10.82
C GLU A 441 -13.94 -7.00 -11.32
N VAL A 442 -12.91 -7.11 -12.18
CA VAL A 442 -12.48 -8.40 -12.73
C VAL A 442 -11.91 -9.29 -11.61
N LEU A 443 -11.20 -8.71 -10.65
CA LEU A 443 -10.72 -9.47 -9.48
C LEU A 443 -11.86 -9.97 -8.61
N GLU A 444 -12.91 -9.18 -8.42
CA GLU A 444 -14.08 -9.63 -7.68
C GLU A 444 -14.76 -10.82 -8.37
N GLU A 445 -14.90 -10.80 -9.70
CA GLU A 445 -15.46 -11.91 -10.46
C GLU A 445 -14.62 -13.19 -10.33
N LYS A 446 -13.29 -13.07 -10.50
CA LYS A 446 -12.37 -14.19 -10.30
C LYS A 446 -12.41 -14.73 -8.87
N PHE A 447 -12.44 -13.84 -7.88
CA PHE A 447 -12.54 -14.24 -6.48
C PHE A 447 -13.88 -14.93 -6.19
N LYS A 448 -15.00 -14.45 -6.73
CA LYS A 448 -16.31 -15.10 -6.58
C LYS A 448 -16.33 -16.50 -7.20
N LYS A 449 -15.67 -16.71 -8.33
CA LYS A 449 -15.47 -18.05 -8.91
C LYS A 449 -14.72 -18.94 -7.92
N PHE A 450 -13.58 -18.49 -7.39
CA PHE A 450 -12.83 -19.22 -6.36
C PHE A 450 -13.68 -19.50 -5.10
N GLU A 451 -14.37 -18.49 -4.58
CA GLU A 451 -15.24 -18.55 -3.40
C GLU A 451 -16.34 -19.61 -3.56
N SER A 452 -16.93 -19.73 -4.75
CA SER A 452 -17.98 -20.71 -5.04
C SER A 452 -17.53 -22.18 -5.00
N LEU A 453 -16.23 -22.43 -5.08
CA LEU A 453 -15.65 -23.78 -5.08
C LEU A 453 -15.27 -24.26 -3.67
N ILE A 454 -15.28 -23.37 -2.68
CA ILE A 454 -14.84 -23.66 -1.32
C ILE A 454 -15.84 -24.58 -0.60
N PRO A 455 -15.43 -25.79 -0.16
CA PRO A 455 -16.29 -26.67 0.62
C PRO A 455 -16.60 -26.10 2.01
N ASP A 456 -17.80 -26.41 2.52
CA ASP A 456 -18.25 -25.93 3.83
C ASP A 456 -17.37 -26.38 5.00
N ASN A 457 -16.75 -27.54 4.90
CA ASN A 457 -15.87 -28.10 5.92
C ASN A 457 -14.37 -27.82 5.67
N LEU A 458 -14.01 -26.99 4.69
CA LEU A 458 -12.62 -26.54 4.50
C LEU A 458 -12.31 -25.39 5.46
N ILE A 459 -11.23 -25.54 6.22
CA ILE A 459 -10.71 -24.49 7.12
C ILE A 459 -9.83 -23.55 6.30
N LEU A 460 -10.04 -22.24 6.45
CA LEU A 460 -9.48 -21.22 5.57
C LEU A 460 -8.55 -20.28 6.33
N TYR A 461 -7.45 -19.90 5.69
CA TYR A 461 -6.48 -18.90 6.12
C TYR A 461 -6.14 -17.98 4.94
N GLY A 462 -5.73 -16.75 5.22
CA GLY A 462 -5.38 -15.74 4.21
C GLY A 462 -6.50 -14.73 3.94
N HIS A 463 -6.41 -14.06 2.79
CA HIS A 463 -7.19 -12.86 2.52
C HIS A 463 -7.96 -12.91 1.19
N ASP A 464 -9.13 -12.25 1.15
CA ASP A 464 -9.89 -12.01 -0.09
C ASP A 464 -9.27 -10.90 -0.96
N TYR A 465 -9.91 -10.58 -2.08
CA TYR A 465 -9.37 -9.59 -3.05
C TYR A 465 -9.34 -8.15 -2.54
N VAL A 466 -10.16 -7.81 -1.54
CA VAL A 466 -10.06 -6.54 -0.81
C VAL A 466 -9.36 -6.71 0.52
N GLY A 467 -8.72 -7.86 0.72
CA GLY A 467 -8.05 -8.42 1.90
C GLY A 467 -8.76 -8.32 3.24
N VAL A 468 -10.03 -8.70 3.25
CA VAL A 468 -10.72 -9.23 4.42
C VAL A 468 -10.21 -10.66 4.68
N ASP A 469 -10.15 -11.09 5.94
CA ASP A 469 -9.85 -12.49 6.29
C ASP A 469 -10.80 -13.45 5.54
N LEU A 470 -10.23 -14.50 4.95
CA LEU A 470 -10.95 -15.42 4.08
C LEU A 470 -12.02 -16.23 4.84
N ASN A 471 -11.76 -16.55 6.11
CA ASN A 471 -12.74 -17.24 6.95
C ASN A 471 -13.91 -16.31 7.31
N GLU A 472 -13.63 -15.06 7.68
CA GLU A 472 -14.66 -14.03 7.90
C GLU A 472 -15.51 -13.78 6.65
N ARG A 473 -14.87 -13.75 5.48
CA ARG A 473 -15.54 -13.56 4.19
C ARG A 473 -16.49 -14.72 3.86
N VAL A 474 -16.02 -15.95 3.99
CA VAL A 474 -16.72 -17.15 3.50
C VAL A 474 -17.68 -17.72 4.54
N LYS A 475 -17.28 -17.78 5.82
CA LYS A 475 -18.05 -18.43 6.90
C LYS A 475 -18.93 -17.45 7.68
N HIS A 476 -18.48 -16.21 7.85
CA HIS A 476 -19.20 -15.19 8.62
C HIS A 476 -19.89 -14.13 7.75
N GLY A 477 -19.81 -14.28 6.42
CA GLY A 477 -20.57 -13.47 5.47
C GLY A 477 -20.13 -12.00 5.40
N ARG A 478 -18.90 -11.65 5.81
CA ARG A 478 -18.39 -10.28 5.73
C ARG A 478 -18.21 -9.86 4.26
N ARG A 479 -19.23 -9.19 3.70
CA ARG A 479 -19.24 -8.72 2.31
C ARG A 479 -18.69 -7.30 2.21
N THR A 480 -17.38 -7.19 1.99
CA THR A 480 -16.74 -5.92 1.59
C THR A 480 -16.45 -5.96 0.09
N THR A 481 -16.57 -4.81 -0.59
CA THR A 481 -16.17 -4.64 -1.99
C THR A 481 -15.34 -3.37 -2.13
N HIS A 482 -14.53 -3.32 -3.18
CA HIS A 482 -13.80 -2.12 -3.55
C HIS A 482 -14.82 -1.02 -3.91
N PRO A 483 -14.73 0.19 -3.33
CA PRO A 483 -15.59 1.30 -3.72
C PRO A 483 -15.51 1.51 -5.23
N ARG A 484 -16.64 1.73 -5.89
CA ARG A 484 -16.66 1.86 -7.35
C ARG A 484 -16.38 3.29 -7.76
N PHE A 485 -15.51 3.43 -8.74
CA PHE A 485 -15.35 4.69 -9.44
C PHE A 485 -16.67 5.03 -10.14
N GLN A 486 -17.28 6.15 -9.75
CA GLN A 486 -18.46 6.69 -10.41
C GLN A 486 -18.11 8.06 -10.95
N THR A 487 -18.19 8.24 -12.27
CA THR A 487 -18.19 9.57 -12.86
C THR A 487 -19.56 10.18 -12.60
N LEU A 488 -19.66 11.08 -11.62
CA LEU A 488 -20.82 11.96 -11.48
C LEU A 488 -20.75 12.96 -12.64
N TYR A 489 -21.43 12.62 -13.74
CA TYR A 489 -21.64 13.51 -14.89
C TYR A 489 -22.42 14.76 -14.48
#